data_AF-A0ABD5TH97-F1
#
_entry.id   AF-A0ABD5TH97-F1
#
_cell.length_a   1.000
_cell.length_b   1.000
_cell.length_c   1.000
_cell.angle_alpha   90.00
_cell.angle_beta   90.00
_cell.angle_gamma   90.00
#
_symmetry.space_group_name_H-M   'P 1'
#
loop_
_entity.id
_entity.type
_entity.pdbx_description
1 polymer ?
#
loop_
_entity_poly.entity_id
_entity_poly.type
_entity_poly.pdbx_seq_one_letter_code
_entity_poly.pdbx_strand_id
1 'polypeptide(L)'
;MSDATDDGEGAIADRIDRYLDALREWATGLYHGLVTHPAYEKIEKEAEDLEDTFMLACFPDAFGIPSPVSYYTAELLPYLESEFEAWERRMWDRGSMLERKGQQYHF
;
A
#
# COMPACT_ATOMS: atom_id res chain seq x y z
N MET A 1 -16.66 26.76 -55.94
CA MET A 1 -16.61 27.49 -54.66
C MET A 1 -17.04 26.54 -53.55
N SER A 2 -16.28 25.47 -53.31
CA SER A 2 -16.57 24.43 -52.29
C SER A 2 -15.31 23.64 -51.93
N ASP A 3 -14.13 24.29 -51.97
CA ASP A 3 -12.84 23.62 -51.84
C ASP A 3 -11.98 24.22 -50.71
N ALA A 4 -12.35 25.38 -50.16
CA ALA A 4 -11.58 26.06 -49.11
C ALA A 4 -12.06 25.73 -47.68
N THR A 5 -13.17 24.99 -47.54
CA THR A 5 -13.73 24.62 -46.23
C THR A 5 -13.17 23.30 -45.72
N ASP A 6 -12.81 22.37 -46.62
CA ASP A 6 -12.32 21.02 -46.31
C ASP A 6 -10.91 21.06 -45.67
N ASP A 7 -10.02 21.91 -46.19
CA ASP A 7 -8.65 22.10 -45.65
C ASP A 7 -8.64 22.57 -44.19
N GLY A 8 -9.61 23.42 -43.82
CA GLY A 8 -9.71 23.96 -42.46
C GLY A 8 -10.31 22.97 -41.46
N GLU A 9 -11.23 22.13 -41.92
CA GLU A 9 -11.90 21.12 -41.09
C GLU A 9 -10.96 19.94 -40.80
N GLY A 10 -10.19 19.50 -41.80
CA GLY A 10 -9.13 18.50 -41.64
C GLY A 10 -8.00 18.95 -40.71
N ALA A 11 -7.53 20.19 -40.83
CA ALA A 11 -6.46 20.73 -39.96
C ALA A 11 -6.88 20.85 -38.48
N ILE A 12 -8.17 21.09 -38.22
CA ILE A 12 -8.72 21.13 -36.85
C ILE A 12 -8.87 19.71 -36.30
N ALA A 13 -9.39 18.78 -37.10
CA ALA A 13 -9.47 17.37 -36.74
C ALA A 13 -8.08 16.79 -36.39
N ASP A 14 -7.07 17.02 -37.24
CA ASP A 14 -5.69 16.58 -37.01
C ASP A 14 -5.05 17.17 -35.75
N ARG A 15 -5.50 18.36 -35.33
CA ARG A 15 -5.03 18.98 -34.10
C ARG A 15 -5.71 18.37 -32.89
N ILE A 16 -7.01 18.09 -32.96
CA ILE A 16 -7.78 17.43 -31.90
C ILE A 16 -7.22 16.03 -31.65
N ASP A 17 -6.99 15.25 -32.71
CA ASP A 17 -6.47 13.89 -32.59
C ASP A 17 -5.09 13.86 -31.93
N ARG A 18 -4.20 14.77 -32.31
CA ARG A 18 -2.89 14.90 -31.65
C ARG A 18 -2.98 15.26 -30.16
N TYR A 19 -3.95 16.10 -29.78
CA TYR A 19 -4.18 16.42 -28.37
C TYR A 19 -4.76 15.23 -27.60
N LEU A 20 -5.67 14.47 -28.20
CA LEU A 20 -6.25 13.29 -27.59
C LEU A 20 -5.22 12.17 -27.40
N ASP A 21 -4.34 11.95 -28.37
CA ASP A 21 -3.25 10.99 -28.28
C ASP A 21 -2.27 11.36 -27.16
N ALA A 22 -1.86 12.63 -27.09
CA ALA A 22 -1.03 13.12 -26.00
C ALA A 22 -1.74 12.92 -24.64
N LEU A 23 -3.02 13.30 -24.51
CA LEU A 23 -3.77 13.09 -23.27
C LEU A 23 -3.88 11.61 -22.89
N ARG A 24 -4.02 10.71 -23.87
CA ARG A 24 -4.16 9.27 -23.64
C ARG A 24 -2.85 8.67 -23.13
N GLU A 25 -1.72 9.10 -23.69
CA GLU A 25 -0.39 8.68 -23.25
C GLU A 25 -0.10 9.14 -21.82
N TRP A 26 -0.38 10.41 -21.52
CA TRP A 26 -0.26 10.98 -20.18
C TRP A 26 -1.22 10.30 -19.18
N ALA A 27 -2.48 10.06 -19.53
CA ALA A 27 -3.44 9.38 -18.68
C ALA A 27 -3.02 7.94 -18.37
N THR A 28 -2.45 7.23 -19.35
CA THR A 28 -1.94 5.87 -19.15
C THR A 28 -0.75 5.86 -18.20
N GLY A 29 0.21 6.77 -18.39
CA GLY A 29 1.36 6.92 -17.50
C GLY A 29 0.96 7.31 -16.07
N LEU A 30 0.02 8.24 -15.93
CA LEU A 30 -0.50 8.68 -14.63
C LEU A 30 -1.27 7.55 -13.93
N TYR A 31 -2.15 6.83 -14.65
CA TYR A 31 -2.89 5.70 -14.11
C TYR A 31 -1.94 4.60 -13.62
N HIS A 32 -0.92 4.28 -14.41
CA HIS A 32 0.05 3.25 -14.03
C HIS A 32 0.90 3.65 -12.81
N GLY A 33 1.29 4.92 -12.70
CA GLY A 33 2.02 5.42 -11.53
C GLY A 33 1.14 5.54 -10.28
N LEU A 34 -0.10 6.02 -10.43
CA LEU A 34 -1.01 6.29 -9.32
C LEU A 34 -1.69 5.01 -8.80
N VAL A 35 -1.91 3.99 -9.61
CA VAL A 35 -2.64 2.78 -9.18
C VAL A 35 -1.68 1.72 -8.63
N THR A 36 -0.51 1.54 -9.23
CA THR A 36 0.39 0.44 -8.83
C THR A 36 1.11 0.72 -7.51
N HIS A 37 1.51 1.97 -7.24
CA HIS A 37 2.28 2.30 -6.04
C HIS A 37 1.49 2.23 -4.72
N PRO A 38 0.34 2.93 -4.57
CA PRO A 38 -0.40 2.92 -3.31
C PRO A 38 -1.14 1.59 -3.06
N ALA A 39 -1.32 0.75 -4.08
CA ALA A 39 -1.84 -0.60 -3.87
C ALA A 39 -0.82 -1.48 -3.14
N TYR A 40 0.47 -1.37 -3.49
CA TYR A 40 1.53 -2.17 -2.89
C TYR A 40 1.74 -1.80 -1.42
N GLU A 41 1.85 -0.51 -1.12
CA GLU A 41 2.05 -0.01 0.26
C GLU A 41 0.92 -0.43 1.20
N LYS A 42 -0.33 -0.42 0.72
CA LYS A 42 -1.48 -0.86 1.51
C LYS A 42 -1.44 -2.35 1.82
N ILE A 43 -1.04 -3.17 0.85
CA ILE A 43 -0.93 -4.63 1.01
C ILE A 43 0.19 -4.96 1.98
N GLU A 44 1.35 -4.33 1.83
CA GLU A 44 2.50 -4.50 2.73
C GLU A 44 2.14 -4.11 4.17
N LYS A 45 1.46 -2.97 4.35
CA LYS A 45 1.00 -2.53 5.67
C LYS A 45 -0.03 -3.47 6.30
N GLU A 46 -0.95 -4.02 5.51
CA GLU A 46 -1.92 -5.01 6.01
C GLU A 46 -1.23 -6.33 6.39
N ALA A 47 -0.21 -6.74 5.63
CA ALA A 47 0.60 -7.90 5.96
C ALA A 47 1.37 -7.70 7.28
N GLU A 48 1.98 -6.53 7.48
CA GLU A 48 2.61 -6.17 8.76
C GLU A 48 1.61 -6.19 9.92
N ASP A 49 0.40 -5.64 9.75
CA ASP A 49 -0.63 -5.64 10.80
C ASP A 49 -1.07 -7.06 11.18
N LEU A 50 -1.14 -7.96 10.20
CA LEU A 50 -1.48 -9.37 10.42
C LEU A 50 -0.35 -10.12 11.13
N GLU A 51 0.90 -9.88 10.73
CA GLU A 51 2.10 -10.40 11.42
C GLU A 51 2.14 -9.90 12.87
N ASP A 52 1.96 -8.60 13.08
CA ASP A 52 1.95 -7.95 14.39
C ASP A 52 0.88 -8.59 15.31
N THR A 53 -0.29 -8.92 14.76
CA THR A 53 -1.40 -9.58 15.48
C THR A 53 -1.08 -11.04 15.80
N PHE A 54 -0.50 -11.77 14.85
CA PHE A 54 -0.08 -13.15 15.05
C PHE A 54 0.97 -13.25 16.17
N MET A 55 2.00 -12.39 16.14
CA MET A 55 3.05 -12.35 17.15
C MET A 55 2.49 -12.03 18.55
N LEU A 56 1.53 -11.11 18.65
CA LEU A 56 0.84 -10.82 19.91
C LEU A 56 0.05 -12.04 20.43
N ALA A 57 -0.61 -12.80 19.54
CA ALA A 57 -1.38 -13.98 19.93
C ALA A 57 -0.47 -15.12 20.40
N CYS A 58 0.70 -15.26 19.79
CA CYS A 58 1.69 -16.28 20.13
C CYS A 58 2.52 -15.93 21.37
N PHE A 59 2.82 -14.66 21.60
CA PHE A 59 3.73 -14.21 22.65
C PHE A 59 3.18 -13.02 23.48
N PRO A 60 1.97 -13.13 24.05
CA PRO A 60 1.42 -12.09 24.92
C PRO A 60 2.25 -11.91 26.22
N ASP A 61 3.04 -12.91 26.58
CA ASP A 61 3.96 -12.87 27.73
C ASP A 61 5.00 -11.74 27.60
N ALA A 62 5.37 -11.33 26.39
CA ALA A 62 6.27 -10.19 26.15
C ALA A 62 5.71 -8.87 26.72
N PHE A 63 4.38 -8.78 26.88
CA PHE A 63 3.69 -7.65 27.51
C PHE A 63 3.28 -7.92 28.97
N GLY A 64 3.76 -9.01 29.57
CA GLY A 64 3.44 -9.39 30.94
C GLY A 64 2.06 -10.01 31.13
N ILE A 65 1.39 -10.42 30.05
CA ILE A 65 0.12 -11.15 30.11
C ILE A 65 0.44 -12.64 30.02
N PRO A 66 0.38 -13.40 31.13
CA PRO A 66 0.71 -14.82 31.11
C PRO A 66 -0.33 -15.59 30.29
N SER A 67 0.11 -16.28 29.24
CA SER A 67 -0.73 -17.12 28.39
C SER A 67 -0.20 -18.54 28.28
N PRO A 68 -1.08 -19.56 28.36
CA PRO A 68 -0.69 -20.94 28.09
C PRO A 68 -0.25 -21.17 26.64
N VAL A 69 -0.60 -20.27 25.71
CA VAL A 69 -0.21 -20.37 24.29
C VAL A 69 1.29 -20.15 24.12
N SER A 70 1.86 -19.19 24.86
CA SER A 70 3.29 -18.84 24.85
C SER A 70 4.19 -20.05 25.14
N TYR A 71 3.72 -20.98 25.97
CA TYR A 71 4.43 -22.22 26.27
C TYR A 71 4.56 -23.13 25.04
N TYR A 72 3.50 -23.26 24.25
CA TYR A 72 3.49 -24.12 23.07
C TYR A 72 4.16 -23.48 21.85
N THR A 73 4.11 -22.15 21.76
CA THR A 73 4.72 -21.40 20.66
C THR A 73 6.21 -21.14 20.87
N ALA A 74 6.75 -21.39 22.07
CA ALA A 74 8.18 -21.28 22.36
C ALA A 74 9.06 -22.13 21.42
N GLU A 75 8.55 -23.25 20.91
CA GLU A 75 9.26 -24.08 19.93
C GLU A 75 9.41 -23.41 18.56
N LEU A 76 8.55 -22.44 18.25
CA LEU A 76 8.58 -21.65 17.01
C LEU A 76 9.57 -20.47 17.10
N LEU A 77 9.91 -20.05 18.33
CA LEU A 77 10.79 -18.92 18.60
C LEU A 77 12.12 -18.94 17.81
N PRO A 78 12.88 -20.04 17.71
CA PRO A 78 14.13 -20.06 16.93
C PRO A 78 13.92 -19.85 15.42
N TYR A 79 12.72 -20.05 14.90
CA TYR A 79 12.39 -19.81 13.50
C TYR A 79 11.85 -18.39 13.25
N LEU A 80 11.45 -17.71 14.31
CA LEU A 80 10.82 -16.38 14.28
C LEU A 80 11.67 -15.34 15.02
N GLU A 81 12.92 -15.66 15.36
CA GLU A 81 13.77 -14.81 16.21
C GLU A 81 13.97 -13.43 15.58
N SER A 82 14.28 -13.37 14.28
CA SER A 82 14.46 -12.12 13.56
C SER A 82 13.18 -11.28 13.46
N GLU A 83 12.06 -11.94 13.20
CA GLU A 83 10.73 -11.35 13.07
C GLU A 83 10.26 -10.83 14.43
N PHE A 84 10.59 -11.56 15.50
CA PHE A 84 10.28 -11.19 16.88
C PHE A 84 11.04 -9.93 17.30
N GLU A 85 12.36 -9.85 17.07
CA GLU A 85 13.13 -8.64 17.36
C GLU A 85 12.63 -7.43 16.55
N ALA A 86 12.34 -7.64 15.27
CA ALA A 86 11.80 -6.60 14.41
C ALA A 86 10.43 -6.13 14.90
N TRP A 87 9.55 -7.06 15.27
CA TRP A 87 8.24 -6.78 15.83
C TRP A 87 8.31 -6.05 17.17
N GLU A 88 9.16 -6.48 18.11
CA GLU A 88 9.35 -5.80 19.40
C GLU A 88 9.78 -4.36 19.19
N ARG A 89 10.73 -4.13 18.27
CA ARG A 89 11.18 -2.79 17.92
C ARG A 89 10.06 -1.95 17.31
N ARG A 90 9.28 -2.52 16.39
CA ARG A 90 8.11 -1.87 15.78
C ARG A 90 7.05 -1.55 16.85
N MET A 91 6.81 -2.43 17.81
CA MET A 91 5.84 -2.20 18.87
C MET A 91 6.30 -1.13 19.87
N TRP A 92 7.58 -1.09 20.18
CA TRP A 92 8.14 -0.08 21.08
C TRP A 92 8.17 1.32 20.47
N ASP A 93 8.46 1.43 19.18
CA ASP A 93 8.47 2.70 18.45
C ASP A 93 7.05 3.24 18.18
N ARG A 94 6.05 2.34 18.15
CA ARG A 94 4.65 2.70 17.93
C ARG A 94 3.96 3.07 19.25
N GLY A 95 3.85 4.36 19.53
CA GLY A 95 3.17 4.91 20.72
C GLY A 95 1.71 4.45 20.91
N SER A 96 0.97 4.12 19.84
CA SER A 96 -0.30 3.38 19.93
C SER A 96 -0.76 2.76 18.59
N MET A 97 -1.51 1.64 18.63
CA MET A 97 -2.20 1.05 17.46
C MET A 97 -3.21 2.01 16.81
N LEU A 98 -3.73 3.00 17.55
CA LEU A 98 -4.73 3.97 17.09
C LEU A 98 -4.14 5.00 16.11
N GLU A 99 -2.90 5.41 16.34
CA GLU A 99 -2.19 6.38 15.49
C GLU A 99 -2.01 5.84 14.07
N ARG A 100 -1.86 4.52 13.93
CA ARG A 100 -1.71 3.82 12.64
C ARG A 100 -3.02 3.69 11.87
N LYS A 101 -4.12 3.32 12.54
CA LYS A 101 -5.48 3.30 11.96
C LYS A 101 -5.91 4.70 11.50
N GLY A 102 -5.52 5.75 12.24
CA GLY A 102 -5.77 7.15 11.84
C GLY A 102 -5.04 7.58 10.56
N GLN A 103 -3.81 7.07 10.33
CA GLN A 103 -3.06 7.30 9.07
C GLN A 103 -3.55 6.44 7.90
N GLN A 104 -4.16 5.28 8.18
CA GLN A 104 -4.66 4.35 7.15
C GLN A 104 -6.08 4.74 6.68
N TYR A 105 -6.86 5.37 7.55
CA TYR A 105 -8.14 6.01 7.25
C TYR A 105 -7.98 7.53 7.33
N HIS A 106 -7.27 8.12 6.37
CA HIS A 106 -7.43 9.54 6.09
C HIS A 106 -8.91 9.81 5.77
N PHE A 107 -9.61 10.45 6.70
CA PHE A 107 -10.63 11.45 6.37
C PHE A 107 -9.97 12.84 6.34
#